data_AF-A0A6M2DZQ6-F1
#
_entry.id   AF-A0A6M2DZQ6-F1
#
_cell.length_a   1.000
_cell.length_b   1.000
_cell.length_c   1.000
_cell.angle_alpha   90.00
_cell.angle_beta   90.00
_cell.angle_gamma   90.00
#
_symmetry.space_group_name_H-M   'P 1'
#
loop_
_entity.id
_entity.type
_entity.pdbx_description
1 polymer ?
#
loop_
_entity_poly.entity_id
_entity_poly.type
_entity_poly.pdbx_seq_one_letter_code
_entity_poly.pdbx_strand_id
1 'polypeptide(L)'
;MRIRGSISLIGVLLSIGTAAGVIFTLAPEDRISIKMGVLFTSLGFIFFISLSEFLVQVALTTAIGRYFREKYGLSLSDALDIINKLVSAVQAGLSCLTGVVVCLWSCTRSLLHASHFMSEAYAWFGAAYFFYDIWSMFEVHACEKVEKQSQKKIKYNNNSKISNVSEKFNVKSISSANKCNGSGDNELNRNVKFEPSIKSVYALNEDLNRAAAVNNASLKSYILDSPIIIMHHLFIGSFGFLVIVYLRGGLGDCVFGFVYLMELSTPFVSLRGILSKMGLKTSRLYVINGLVMLGTFFFCRVAMFPYVCYMYSQVVGLPYWQAIWSLPTGCKTSIVILMLPQVYWFYLMLKGAFKVFFIAGRKKNVIKNFHEQHILVHNKNKSK
;
A
#
# COMPACT_ATOMS: atom_id res chain seq x y z
N MET A 1 -19.23 -8.35 17.02
CA MET A 1 -18.30 -8.45 15.86
C MET A 1 -19.01 -8.66 14.54
N ARG A 2 -19.81 -9.73 14.31
CA ARG A 2 -20.54 -9.94 13.03
C ARG A 2 -21.31 -8.70 12.53
N ILE A 3 -21.92 -7.96 13.45
CA ILE A 3 -22.65 -6.70 13.19
C ILE A 3 -21.74 -5.59 12.63
N ARG A 4 -20.55 -5.37 13.20
CA ARG A 4 -19.61 -4.32 12.74
C ARG A 4 -19.17 -4.54 11.29
N GLY A 5 -18.94 -5.79 10.90
CA GLY A 5 -18.48 -6.15 9.56
C GLY A 5 -19.59 -6.03 8.53
N SER A 6 -20.81 -6.41 8.92
CA SER A 6 -22.00 -6.16 8.12
C SER A 6 -22.26 -4.66 7.93
N ILE A 7 -22.10 -3.83 8.98
CA ILE A 7 -22.24 -2.38 8.88
C ILE A 7 -21.19 -1.80 7.93
N SER A 8 -19.92 -2.18 8.06
CA SER A 8 -18.85 -1.71 7.17
C SER A 8 -19.10 -2.12 5.72
N LEU A 9 -19.52 -3.36 5.47
CA LEU A 9 -19.86 -3.81 4.11
C LEU A 9 -21.04 -3.03 3.51
N ILE A 10 -22.08 -2.78 4.31
CA ILE A 10 -23.22 -1.95 3.91
C ILE A 10 -22.74 -0.52 3.59
N GLY A 11 -21.86 0.05 4.41
CA GLY A 11 -21.26 1.36 4.17
C GLY A 11 -20.52 1.44 2.84
N VAL A 12 -19.73 0.42 2.51
CA VAL A 12 -19.04 0.32 1.20
C VAL A 12 -20.05 0.29 0.05
N LEU A 13 -21.04 -0.61 0.12
CA LEU A 13 -22.01 -0.80 -0.97
C LEU A 13 -22.93 0.40 -1.17
N LEU A 14 -23.42 1.00 -0.08
CA LEU A 14 -24.27 2.18 -0.14
C LEU A 14 -23.50 3.39 -0.66
N SER A 15 -22.30 3.66 -0.15
CA SER A 15 -21.53 4.83 -0.59
C SER A 15 -21.17 4.79 -2.07
N ILE A 16 -20.66 3.65 -2.57
CA ILE A 16 -20.34 3.51 -3.99
C ILE A 16 -21.59 3.45 -4.87
N GLY A 17 -22.67 2.81 -4.39
CA GLY A 17 -23.95 2.73 -5.10
C GLY A 17 -24.61 4.09 -5.25
N THR A 18 -24.63 4.90 -4.18
CA THR A 18 -25.13 6.28 -4.22
C THR A 18 -24.27 7.16 -5.12
N ALA A 19 -22.93 7.05 -5.03
CA ALA A 19 -22.04 7.81 -5.91
C ALA A 19 -22.26 7.46 -7.39
N ALA A 20 -22.40 6.17 -7.72
CA ALA A 20 -22.71 5.71 -9.06
C ALA A 20 -24.08 6.20 -9.54
N GLY A 21 -25.11 6.10 -8.68
CA GLY A 21 -26.47 6.58 -8.98
C GLY A 21 -26.50 8.08 -9.33
N VAL A 22 -25.76 8.89 -8.58
CA VAL A 22 -25.58 10.32 -8.87
C VAL A 22 -24.85 10.54 -10.20
N ILE A 23 -23.82 9.75 -10.49
CA ILE A 23 -23.07 9.85 -11.75
C ILE A 23 -23.96 9.55 -12.96
N PHE A 24 -24.89 8.60 -12.87
CA PHE A 24 -25.79 8.25 -13.96
C PHE A 24 -26.79 9.36 -14.33
N THR A 25 -26.99 10.37 -13.48
CA THR A 25 -27.87 11.50 -13.78
C THR A 25 -27.17 12.65 -14.50
N LEU A 26 -25.84 12.58 -14.66
CA LEU A 26 -25.03 13.66 -15.22
C LEU A 26 -24.76 13.45 -16.71
N ALA A 27 -24.86 14.51 -17.49
CA ALA A 27 -24.39 14.55 -18.86
C ALA A 27 -22.87 14.73 -18.92
N PRO A 28 -22.17 14.21 -19.95
CA PRO A 28 -20.72 14.27 -20.07
C PRO A 28 -20.09 15.66 -19.86
N GLU A 29 -20.76 16.72 -20.30
CA GLU A 29 -20.26 18.10 -20.24
C GLU A 29 -20.65 18.85 -18.94
N ASP A 30 -21.39 18.19 -18.05
CA ASP A 30 -21.83 18.80 -16.79
C ASP A 30 -20.65 19.14 -15.87
N ARG A 31 -20.87 20.15 -15.02
CA ARG A 31 -19.94 20.55 -13.97
C ARG A 31 -20.42 20.08 -12.62
N ILE A 32 -19.46 19.69 -11.78
CA ILE A 32 -19.78 19.27 -10.42
C ILE A 32 -19.89 20.50 -9.53
N SER A 33 -21.13 20.83 -9.15
CA SER A 33 -21.36 21.91 -8.17
C SER A 33 -20.71 21.59 -6.82
N ILE A 34 -20.41 22.62 -6.02
CA ILE A 34 -19.79 22.45 -4.68
C ILE A 34 -20.65 21.54 -3.78
N LYS A 35 -21.98 21.64 -3.85
CA LYS A 35 -22.90 20.78 -3.07
C LYS A 35 -22.70 19.30 -3.42
N MET A 36 -22.61 19.00 -4.72
CA MET A 36 -22.36 17.64 -5.22
C MET A 36 -20.93 17.19 -4.88
N GLY A 37 -19.95 18.08 -4.97
CA GLY A 37 -18.57 17.80 -4.57
C GLY A 37 -18.41 17.42 -3.09
N VAL A 38 -19.07 18.17 -2.20
CA VAL A 38 -19.11 17.84 -0.76
C VAL A 38 -19.80 16.50 -0.51
N LEU A 39 -20.87 16.21 -1.25
CA LEU A 39 -21.52 14.89 -1.22
C LEU A 39 -20.57 13.78 -1.65
N PHE A 40 -19.89 13.92 -2.80
CA PHE A 40 -18.91 12.93 -3.28
C PHE A 40 -17.77 12.72 -2.29
N THR A 41 -17.26 13.79 -1.68
CA THR A 41 -16.20 13.70 -0.65
C THR A 41 -16.70 12.92 0.57
N SER A 42 -17.92 13.21 1.02
CA SER A 42 -18.54 12.53 2.16
C SER A 42 -18.76 11.05 1.86
N LEU A 43 -19.25 10.71 0.67
CA LEU A 43 -19.38 9.34 0.19
C LEU A 43 -18.01 8.65 0.08
N GLY A 44 -16.98 9.37 -0.37
CA GLY A 44 -15.59 8.89 -0.41
C GLY A 44 -15.07 8.54 0.98
N PHE A 45 -15.28 9.39 1.99
CA PHE A 45 -14.89 9.10 3.38
C PHE A 45 -15.59 7.85 3.90
N ILE A 46 -16.91 7.75 3.69
CA ILE A 46 -17.69 6.57 4.08
C ILE A 46 -17.12 5.34 3.37
N PHE A 47 -16.85 5.42 2.06
CA PHE A 47 -16.34 4.31 1.27
C PHE A 47 -14.98 3.80 1.78
N PHE A 48 -13.97 4.66 1.86
CA PHE A 48 -12.60 4.23 2.20
C PHE A 48 -12.45 3.77 3.64
N ILE A 49 -13.09 4.47 4.60
CA ILE A 49 -13.08 4.06 6.01
C ILE A 49 -13.84 2.72 6.17
N SER A 50 -15.02 2.60 5.55
CA SER A 50 -15.80 1.36 5.65
C SER A 50 -15.10 0.19 4.98
N LEU A 51 -14.44 0.42 3.84
CA LEU A 51 -13.67 -0.61 3.13
C LEU A 51 -12.50 -1.10 3.99
N SER A 52 -11.77 -0.17 4.61
CA SER A 52 -10.67 -0.50 5.51
C SER A 52 -11.14 -1.31 6.71
N GLU A 53 -12.16 -0.82 7.43
CA GLU A 53 -12.73 -1.53 8.59
C GLU A 53 -13.29 -2.90 8.22
N PHE A 54 -13.93 -3.03 7.05
CA PHE A 54 -14.38 -4.32 6.55
C PHE A 54 -13.20 -5.27 6.34
N LEU A 55 -12.12 -4.83 5.70
CA LEU A 55 -10.93 -5.65 5.46
C LEU A 55 -10.18 -6.00 6.76
N VAL A 56 -10.05 -5.06 7.69
CA VAL A 56 -9.53 -5.31 9.06
C VAL A 56 -10.35 -6.38 9.74
N GLN A 57 -11.67 -6.25 9.69
CA GLN A 57 -12.54 -7.23 10.30
C GLN A 57 -12.44 -8.61 9.62
N VAL A 58 -12.33 -8.65 8.30
CA VAL A 58 -12.09 -9.92 7.59
C VAL A 58 -10.77 -10.54 8.05
N ALA A 59 -9.69 -9.76 8.12
CA ALA A 59 -8.37 -10.24 8.50
C ALA A 59 -8.28 -10.73 9.96
N LEU A 60 -8.90 -10.02 10.90
CA LEU A 60 -8.78 -10.32 12.34
C LEU A 60 -9.81 -11.34 12.83
N THR A 61 -11.01 -11.37 12.24
CA THR A 61 -12.16 -12.05 12.85
C THR A 61 -12.62 -13.31 12.12
N THR A 62 -12.36 -13.40 10.81
CA THR A 62 -12.80 -14.56 10.01
C THR A 62 -11.81 -15.72 10.14
N ALA A 63 -12.30 -16.95 9.90
CA ALA A 63 -11.42 -18.13 9.89
C ALA A 63 -10.36 -18.04 8.79
N ILE A 64 -10.73 -17.48 7.63
CA ILE A 64 -9.85 -17.28 6.48
C ILE A 64 -8.73 -16.28 6.83
N GLY A 65 -9.09 -15.14 7.44
CA GLY A 65 -8.12 -14.12 7.86
C GLY A 65 -7.11 -14.65 8.87
N ARG A 66 -7.56 -15.39 9.88
CA ARG A 66 -6.67 -16.02 10.86
C ARG A 66 -5.75 -17.07 10.24
N TYR A 67 -6.31 -17.98 9.45
CA TYR A 67 -5.51 -18.96 8.72
C TYR A 67 -4.43 -18.28 7.86
N PHE A 68 -4.79 -17.19 7.18
CA PHE A 68 -3.85 -16.41 6.39
C PHE A 68 -2.74 -15.79 7.24
N ARG A 69 -3.07 -15.16 8.38
CA ARG A 69 -2.08 -14.57 9.30
C ARG A 69 -1.16 -15.62 9.91
N GLU A 70 -1.69 -16.75 10.35
CA GLU A 70 -0.91 -17.86 10.92
C GLU A 70 0.01 -18.48 9.87
N LYS A 71 -0.50 -18.73 8.65
CA LYS A 71 0.27 -19.31 7.54
C LYS A 71 1.51 -18.50 7.18
N TYR A 72 1.42 -17.17 7.26
CA TYR A 72 2.50 -16.26 6.88
C TYR A 72 3.18 -15.56 8.08
N GLY A 73 2.81 -15.91 9.32
CA GLY A 73 3.39 -15.35 10.54
C GLY A 73 3.22 -13.82 10.67
N LEU A 74 2.07 -13.28 10.24
CA LEU A 74 1.85 -11.84 10.14
C LEU A 74 1.45 -11.21 11.48
N SER A 75 2.17 -10.17 11.89
CA SER A 75 1.82 -9.37 13.08
C SER A 75 0.56 -8.52 12.85
N LEU A 76 0.11 -7.79 13.87
CA LEU A 76 -1.01 -6.86 13.71
C LEU A 76 -0.61 -5.73 12.76
N SER A 77 0.57 -5.14 12.96
CA SER A 77 1.06 -4.07 12.09
C SER A 77 1.24 -4.54 10.64
N ASP A 78 1.70 -5.78 10.40
CA ASP A 78 1.79 -6.36 9.06
C ASP A 78 0.40 -6.55 8.42
N ALA A 79 -0.60 -6.99 9.17
CA ALA A 79 -1.96 -7.15 8.68
C ALA A 79 -2.57 -5.79 8.27
N LEU A 80 -2.42 -4.76 9.12
CA LEU A 80 -2.88 -3.40 8.84
C LEU A 80 -2.16 -2.81 7.62
N ASP A 81 -0.85 -3.04 7.48
CA ASP A 81 -0.06 -2.59 6.33
C ASP A 81 -0.50 -3.26 5.01
N ILE A 82 -0.85 -4.55 5.05
CA ILE A 82 -1.42 -5.27 3.90
C ILE A 82 -2.78 -4.68 3.53
N ILE A 83 -3.64 -4.42 4.52
CA ILE A 83 -4.96 -3.83 4.29
C ILE A 83 -4.83 -2.43 3.69
N ASN A 84 -3.92 -1.59 4.20
CA ASN A 84 -3.69 -0.27 3.61
C ASN A 84 -3.30 -0.35 2.13
N LYS A 85 -2.42 -1.29 1.77
CA LYS A 85 -2.03 -1.57 0.39
C LYS A 85 -3.18 -2.09 -0.48
N LEU A 86 -4.11 -2.86 0.08
CA LEU A 86 -5.31 -3.30 -0.62
C LEU A 86 -6.27 -2.13 -0.90
N VAL A 87 -6.52 -1.27 0.09
CA VAL A 87 -7.35 -0.07 -0.09
C VAL A 87 -6.72 0.88 -1.13
N SER A 88 -5.40 1.06 -1.08
CA SER A 88 -4.64 1.79 -2.08
C SER A 88 -4.79 1.21 -3.49
N ALA A 89 -4.72 -0.11 -3.64
CA ALA A 89 -4.94 -0.76 -4.93
C ALA A 89 -6.37 -0.55 -5.46
N VAL A 90 -7.39 -0.53 -4.58
CA VAL A 90 -8.78 -0.21 -4.97
C VAL A 90 -8.90 1.24 -5.42
N GLN A 91 -8.33 2.19 -4.67
CA GLN A 91 -8.33 3.60 -5.08
C GLN A 91 -7.66 3.77 -6.45
N ALA A 92 -6.51 3.14 -6.65
CA ALA A 92 -5.80 3.20 -7.91
C ALA A 92 -6.61 2.62 -9.09
N GLY A 93 -7.35 1.53 -8.86
CA GLY A 93 -8.27 0.97 -9.83
C GLY A 93 -9.39 1.94 -10.23
N LEU A 94 -10.01 2.60 -9.24
CA LEU A 94 -11.04 3.61 -9.48
C LEU A 94 -10.46 4.81 -10.24
N SER A 95 -9.28 5.30 -9.84
CA SER A 95 -8.60 6.40 -10.51
C SER A 95 -8.27 6.06 -11.96
N CYS A 96 -7.69 4.88 -12.21
CA CYS A 96 -7.37 4.44 -13.56
C CYS A 96 -8.64 4.33 -14.42
N LEU A 97 -9.75 3.82 -13.87
CA LEU A 97 -11.01 3.74 -14.60
C LEU A 97 -11.52 5.14 -14.99
N THR A 98 -11.51 6.09 -14.07
CA THR A 98 -11.82 7.50 -14.35
C THR A 98 -10.91 8.05 -15.45
N GLY A 99 -9.59 7.80 -15.36
CA GLY A 99 -8.61 8.22 -16.35
C GLY A 99 -8.90 7.68 -17.75
N VAL A 100 -9.24 6.40 -17.87
CA VAL A 100 -9.63 5.78 -19.15
C VAL A 100 -10.87 6.46 -19.73
N VAL A 101 -11.93 6.62 -18.93
CA VAL A 101 -13.19 7.24 -19.38
C VAL A 101 -12.95 8.67 -19.87
N VAL A 102 -12.23 9.47 -19.08
CA VAL A 102 -11.93 10.87 -19.42
C VAL A 102 -11.03 10.95 -20.67
N CYS A 103 -10.01 10.11 -20.79
CA CYS A 103 -9.14 10.09 -21.97
C CYS A 103 -9.90 9.71 -23.24
N LEU A 104 -10.73 8.66 -23.20
CA LEU A 104 -11.51 8.22 -24.36
C LEU A 104 -12.50 9.30 -24.84
N TRP A 105 -13.06 10.07 -23.90
CA TRP A 105 -13.99 11.14 -24.23
C TRP A 105 -13.30 12.44 -24.65
N SER A 106 -12.39 12.95 -23.84
CA SER A 106 -11.83 14.30 -24.00
C SER A 106 -10.72 14.34 -25.04
N CYS A 107 -9.81 13.34 -25.05
CA CYS A 107 -8.67 13.36 -25.96
C CYS A 107 -9.06 13.18 -27.44
N THR A 108 -10.20 12.55 -27.72
CA THR A 108 -10.72 12.38 -29.08
C THR A 108 -11.38 13.64 -29.64
N ARG A 109 -11.78 14.58 -28.78
CA ARG A 109 -12.46 15.83 -29.15
C ARG A 109 -11.50 17.01 -29.19
N SER A 110 -10.87 17.31 -28.06
CA SER A 110 -9.90 18.38 -27.95
C SER A 110 -9.05 18.18 -26.71
N LEU A 111 -7.74 18.13 -26.90
CA LEU A 111 -6.79 17.98 -25.80
C LEU A 111 -6.89 19.13 -24.79
N LEU A 112 -7.16 20.36 -25.26
CA LEU A 112 -7.16 21.57 -24.44
C LEU A 112 -8.56 21.98 -23.97
N HIS A 113 -9.61 21.75 -24.76
CA HIS A 113 -10.92 22.35 -24.50
C HIS A 113 -12.01 21.35 -24.11
N ALA A 114 -11.84 20.05 -24.39
CA ALA A 114 -12.84 19.08 -24.01
C ALA A 114 -12.82 18.82 -22.50
N SER A 115 -14.01 18.74 -21.91
CA SER A 115 -14.21 18.41 -20.51
C SER A 115 -15.09 17.18 -20.33
N HIS A 116 -14.91 16.50 -19.21
CA HIS A 116 -15.79 15.42 -18.79
C HIS A 116 -16.02 15.47 -17.28
N PHE A 117 -17.28 15.46 -16.83
CA PHE A 117 -17.63 15.60 -15.41
C PHE A 117 -16.91 14.59 -14.50
N MET A 118 -16.64 13.38 -15.02
CA MET A 118 -16.00 12.29 -14.28
C MET A 118 -14.64 12.70 -13.69
N SER A 119 -13.92 13.61 -14.36
CA SER A 119 -12.64 14.15 -13.87
C SER A 119 -12.82 14.90 -12.55
N GLU A 120 -13.84 15.75 -12.46
CA GLU A 120 -14.18 16.52 -11.25
C GLU A 120 -14.86 15.66 -10.19
N ALA A 121 -15.81 14.80 -10.59
CA ALA A 121 -16.54 13.94 -9.67
C ALA A 121 -15.58 13.00 -8.92
N TYR A 122 -14.63 12.39 -9.64
CA TYR A 122 -13.63 11.55 -9.02
C TYR A 122 -12.60 12.35 -8.23
N ALA A 123 -12.23 13.58 -8.63
CA ALA A 123 -11.37 14.41 -7.80
C ALA A 123 -11.97 14.64 -6.41
N TRP A 124 -13.27 14.96 -6.34
CA TRP A 124 -14.00 15.13 -5.07
C TRP A 124 -14.11 13.81 -4.29
N PHE A 125 -14.50 12.72 -4.94
CA PHE A 125 -14.61 11.41 -4.28
C PHE A 125 -13.25 10.89 -3.78
N GLY A 126 -12.23 10.97 -4.62
CA GLY A 126 -10.86 10.51 -4.38
C GLY A 126 -10.08 11.39 -3.40
N ALA A 127 -10.44 12.67 -3.21
CA ALA A 127 -9.81 13.53 -2.21
C ALA A 127 -9.86 12.90 -0.80
N ALA A 128 -11.00 12.28 -0.45
CA ALA A 128 -11.18 11.60 0.84
C ALA A 128 -10.16 10.47 1.08
N TYR A 129 -9.72 9.78 0.03
CA TYR A 129 -8.71 8.73 0.14
C TYR A 129 -7.39 9.26 0.69
N PHE A 130 -6.91 10.41 0.21
CA PHE A 130 -5.60 10.94 0.63
C PHE A 130 -5.57 11.23 2.14
N PHE A 131 -6.67 11.72 2.70
CA PHE A 131 -6.79 11.92 4.15
C PHE A 131 -6.86 10.58 4.90
N TYR A 132 -7.67 9.64 4.40
CA TYR A 132 -7.77 8.30 4.96
C TYR A 132 -6.41 7.58 4.96
N ASP A 133 -5.64 7.65 3.87
CA ASP A 133 -4.39 6.91 3.70
C ASP A 133 -3.30 7.45 4.64
N ILE A 134 -3.24 8.78 4.86
CA ILE A 134 -2.36 9.38 5.88
C ILE A 134 -2.70 8.83 7.27
N TRP A 135 -3.99 8.72 7.61
CA TRP A 135 -4.43 8.17 8.88
C TRP A 135 -4.11 6.67 9.00
N SER A 136 -4.37 5.88 7.96
CA SER A 136 -4.09 4.44 7.97
C SER A 136 -2.60 4.14 8.08
N MET A 137 -1.75 4.88 7.37
CA MET A 137 -0.29 4.78 7.51
C MET A 137 0.18 5.18 8.92
N PHE A 138 -0.44 6.18 9.54
CA PHE A 138 -0.16 6.54 10.94
C PHE A 138 -0.51 5.41 11.91
N GLU A 139 -1.66 4.75 11.71
CA GLU A 139 -2.10 3.61 12.50
C GLU A 139 -1.12 2.42 12.40
N VAL A 140 -0.68 2.10 11.18
CA VAL A 140 0.35 1.08 10.93
C VAL A 140 1.65 1.44 11.66
N HIS A 141 2.10 2.70 11.57
CA HIS A 141 3.32 3.17 12.23
C HIS A 141 3.24 3.09 13.76
N ALA A 142 2.09 3.46 14.33
CA ALA A 142 1.83 3.37 15.76
C ALA A 142 1.96 1.92 16.25
N CYS A 143 1.30 0.98 15.56
CA CYS A 143 1.35 -0.44 15.90
C CYS A 143 2.77 -1.02 15.72
N GLU A 144 3.45 -0.69 14.61
CA GLU A 144 4.80 -1.18 14.34
C GLU A 144 5.81 -0.71 15.41
N LYS A 145 5.66 0.52 15.92
CA LYS A 145 6.49 1.03 17.02
C LYS A 145 6.29 0.24 18.32
N VAL A 146 5.05 -0.02 18.70
CA VAL A 146 4.73 -0.80 19.91
C VAL A 146 5.27 -2.23 19.80
N GLU A 147 5.13 -2.86 18.64
CA GLU A 147 5.65 -4.20 18.37
C GLU A 147 7.18 -4.23 18.45
N LYS A 148 7.88 -3.28 17.80
CA LYS A 148 9.35 -3.16 17.87
C LYS A 148 9.86 -2.94 19.29
N GLN A 149 9.17 -2.13 20.09
CA GLN A 149 9.53 -1.91 21.50
C GLN A 149 9.33 -3.18 22.33
N SER A 150 8.24 -3.91 22.11
CA SER A 150 7.94 -5.17 22.80
C SER A 150 8.98 -6.24 22.48
N GLN A 151 9.36 -6.39 21.21
CA GLN A 151 10.41 -7.32 20.78
C GLN A 151 11.78 -6.96 21.37
N LYS A 152 12.14 -5.68 21.43
CA LYS A 152 13.39 -5.22 22.07
C LYS A 152 13.42 -5.55 23.56
N LYS A 153 12.32 -5.32 24.29
CA LYS A 153 12.19 -5.66 25.72
C LYS A 153 12.33 -7.17 25.96
N ILE A 154 11.68 -7.99 25.14
CA ILE A 154 11.80 -9.46 25.23
C ILE A 154 13.23 -9.91 24.99
N LYS A 155 13.90 -9.39 23.94
CA LYS A 155 15.30 -9.70 23.64
C LYS A 155 16.23 -9.29 24.78
N TYR A 156 16.02 -8.12 25.37
CA TYR A 156 16.77 -7.66 26.54
C TYR A 156 16.55 -8.58 27.75
N ASN A 157 15.30 -8.92 28.08
CA ASN A 157 14.99 -9.80 29.22
C ASN A 157 15.51 -11.23 29.03
N ASN A 158 15.54 -11.75 27.81
CA ASN A 158 16.13 -13.05 27.52
C ASN A 158 17.65 -12.99 27.64
N ASN A 159 18.28 -11.93 27.15
CA ASN A 159 19.72 -11.73 27.32
C ASN A 159 20.10 -11.53 28.79
N SER A 160 19.29 -10.81 29.58
CA SER A 160 19.54 -10.62 31.02
C SER A 160 19.29 -11.90 31.83
N LYS A 161 18.30 -12.72 31.46
CA LYS A 161 18.14 -14.07 32.03
C LYS A 161 19.31 -14.97 31.67
N ILE A 162 19.79 -14.96 30.42
CA ILE A 162 20.95 -15.75 30.00
C ILE A 162 22.22 -15.28 30.70
N SER A 163 22.43 -13.98 30.87
CA SER A 163 23.57 -13.45 31.62
C SER A 163 23.47 -13.80 33.11
N ASN A 164 22.30 -13.66 33.74
CA ASN A 164 22.09 -14.01 35.14
C ASN A 164 22.18 -15.53 35.40
N VAL A 165 21.82 -16.36 34.40
CA VAL A 165 22.03 -17.81 34.43
C VAL A 165 23.51 -18.13 34.24
N SER A 166 24.22 -17.52 33.29
CA SER A 166 25.68 -17.67 33.17
C SER A 166 26.43 -17.20 34.42
N GLU A 167 25.96 -16.15 35.09
CA GLU A 167 26.54 -15.66 36.34
C GLU A 167 26.23 -16.60 37.52
N LYS A 168 25.03 -17.20 37.56
CA LYS A 168 24.69 -18.28 38.52
C LYS A 168 25.42 -19.59 38.26
N PHE A 169 25.73 -19.93 37.01
CA PHE A 169 26.48 -21.14 36.64
C PHE A 169 28.00 -20.97 36.76
N ASN A 170 28.51 -19.76 36.99
CA ASN A 170 29.91 -19.52 37.31
C ASN A 170 30.23 -19.59 38.82
N VAL A 171 29.26 -19.97 39.65
CA VAL A 171 29.50 -20.29 41.07
C VAL A 171 28.87 -21.65 41.38
N LYS A 172 29.75 -22.63 41.68
CA LYS A 172 29.50 -24.01 42.10
C LYS A 172 29.08 -24.99 41.00
N SER A 173 30.10 -25.49 40.31
CA SER A 173 30.24 -26.94 40.13
C SER A 173 30.16 -27.63 41.49
N ILE A 174 29.12 -28.42 41.74
CA ILE A 174 29.14 -29.67 42.53
C ILE A 174 27.81 -30.39 42.29
N SER A 175 27.95 -31.70 42.10
CA SER A 175 26.97 -32.77 41.91
C SER A 175 25.61 -32.64 42.61
N SER A 176 24.55 -33.13 41.95
CA SER A 176 23.89 -34.41 42.28
C SER A 176 22.54 -34.56 41.57
N ALA A 177 22.23 -35.80 41.20
CA ALA A 177 20.96 -36.25 40.66
C ALA A 177 19.77 -36.00 41.60
N ASN A 178 18.57 -35.82 41.05
CA ASN A 178 17.38 -36.59 41.46
C ASN A 178 16.16 -36.40 40.55
N LYS A 179 15.49 -37.54 40.31
CA LYS A 179 14.10 -37.71 39.83
C LYS A 179 13.10 -37.05 40.78
N CYS A 180 11.92 -36.66 40.28
CA CYS A 180 10.63 -37.20 40.78
C CYS A 180 9.41 -36.72 39.97
N ASN A 181 8.49 -37.67 39.77
CA ASN A 181 7.11 -37.51 39.32
C ASN A 181 6.24 -36.80 40.36
N GLY A 182 5.07 -36.29 39.93
CA GLY A 182 3.98 -35.93 40.83
C GLY A 182 2.68 -35.62 40.07
N SER A 183 1.79 -36.62 40.00
CA SER A 183 0.36 -36.48 39.73
C SER A 183 -0.34 -35.75 40.89
N GLY A 184 -1.47 -35.10 40.61
CA GLY A 184 -2.36 -34.55 41.62
C GLY A 184 -3.56 -33.85 41.00
N ASP A 185 -4.65 -34.60 40.84
CA ASP A 185 -5.99 -34.11 40.52
C ASP A 185 -6.52 -33.21 41.66
N ASN A 186 -7.35 -32.21 41.32
CA ASN A 186 -8.43 -31.80 42.20
C ASN A 186 -9.56 -31.06 41.45
N GLU A 187 -10.76 -31.43 41.88
CA GLU A 187 -12.09 -31.22 41.32
C GLU A 187 -12.58 -29.78 41.16
N LEU A 188 -13.38 -29.62 40.09
CA LEU A 188 -14.73 -29.06 40.06
C LEU A 188 -14.98 -27.72 40.78
N ASN A 189 -15.04 -26.64 40.00
CA ASN A 189 -15.91 -25.51 40.34
C ASN A 189 -16.76 -25.13 39.13
N ARG A 190 -18.02 -25.56 39.20
CA ARG A 190 -19.07 -25.37 38.20
C ARG A 190 -19.69 -23.99 38.43
N ASN A 191 -19.17 -22.97 37.76
CA ASN A 191 -19.86 -21.68 37.61
C ASN A 191 -20.05 -21.43 36.12
N VAL A 192 -21.32 -21.46 35.70
CA VAL A 192 -21.77 -21.18 34.33
C VAL A 192 -21.48 -19.71 34.04
N LYS A 193 -20.26 -19.43 33.57
CA LYS A 193 -19.88 -18.15 33.00
C LYS A 193 -20.16 -18.26 31.51
N PHE A 194 -20.96 -17.34 30.97
CA PHE A 194 -21.09 -17.16 29.53
C PHE A 194 -19.69 -16.91 28.98
N GLU A 195 -19.05 -17.96 28.47
CA GLU A 195 -17.67 -17.91 28.01
C GLU A 195 -17.73 -17.37 26.57
N PRO A 196 -17.38 -16.09 26.32
CA PRO A 196 -17.28 -15.61 24.97
C PRO A 196 -16.28 -16.52 24.25
N SER A 197 -16.67 -17.07 23.10
CA SER A 197 -15.80 -17.98 22.34
C SER A 197 -14.38 -17.41 22.30
N ILE A 198 -13.35 -18.21 22.61
CA ILE A 198 -11.94 -17.75 22.67
C ILE A 198 -11.57 -16.84 21.48
N LYS A 199 -12.15 -17.11 20.31
CA LYS A 199 -12.07 -16.32 19.06
C LYS A 199 -12.48 -14.84 19.21
N SER A 200 -13.56 -14.54 19.92
CA SER A 200 -14.02 -13.16 20.13
C SER A 200 -13.12 -12.40 21.13
N VAL A 201 -12.48 -13.10 22.06
CA VAL A 201 -11.55 -12.50 23.03
C VAL A 201 -10.26 -12.06 22.35
N TYR A 202 -9.67 -12.91 21.50
CA TYR A 202 -8.44 -12.56 20.77
C TYR A 202 -8.59 -11.35 19.87
N ALA A 203 -9.68 -11.29 19.09
CA ALA A 203 -9.87 -10.20 18.15
C ALA A 203 -10.30 -8.89 18.84
N LEU A 204 -11.01 -8.95 19.98
CA LEU A 204 -11.25 -7.79 20.84
C LEU A 204 -9.95 -7.25 21.44
N ASN A 205 -9.03 -8.14 21.83
CA ASN A 205 -7.70 -7.77 22.34
C ASN A 205 -6.85 -7.07 21.28
N GLU A 206 -6.87 -7.55 20.03
CA GLU A 206 -6.21 -6.90 18.89
C GLU A 206 -6.76 -5.49 18.63
N ASP A 207 -8.09 -5.31 18.63
CA ASP A 207 -8.74 -4.00 18.49
C ASP A 207 -8.33 -3.04 19.63
N LEU A 208 -8.26 -3.53 20.88
CA LEU A 208 -7.81 -2.75 22.03
C LEU A 208 -6.33 -2.36 21.92
N ASN A 209 -5.47 -3.28 21.49
CA ASN A 209 -4.05 -3.02 21.27
C ASN A 209 -3.83 -1.98 20.17
N ARG A 210 -4.60 -2.08 19.08
CA ARG A 210 -4.62 -1.09 17.99
C ARG A 210 -5.00 0.30 18.50
N ALA A 211 -6.11 0.41 19.23
CA ALA A 211 -6.57 1.68 19.79
C ALA A 211 -5.57 2.27 20.80
N ALA A 212 -5.01 1.44 21.68
CA ALA A 212 -3.99 1.85 22.64
C ALA A 212 -2.70 2.31 21.95
N ALA A 213 -2.27 1.65 20.87
CA ALA A 213 -1.09 2.04 20.11
C ALA A 213 -1.27 3.43 19.49
N VAL A 214 -2.43 3.68 18.86
CA VAL A 214 -2.75 4.98 18.25
C VAL A 214 -2.82 6.09 19.30
N ASN A 215 -3.52 5.86 20.41
CA ASN A 215 -3.68 6.87 21.48
C ASN A 215 -2.35 7.29 22.12
N ASN A 216 -1.37 6.38 22.17
CA ASN A 216 -0.05 6.64 22.74
C ASN A 216 0.99 7.08 21.68
N ALA A 217 0.62 7.11 20.40
CA ALA A 217 1.54 7.47 19.33
C ALA A 217 1.64 9.00 19.15
N SER A 218 2.86 9.48 18.93
CA SER A 218 3.10 10.88 18.61
C SER A 218 2.99 11.13 17.11
N LEU A 219 2.00 11.94 16.71
CA LEU A 219 1.84 12.41 15.33
C LEU A 219 3.11 13.13 14.83
N LYS A 220 3.74 13.96 15.68
CA LYS A 220 4.99 14.67 15.34
C LYS A 220 6.10 13.70 14.96
N SER A 221 6.25 12.62 15.71
CA SER A 221 7.25 11.60 15.40
C SER A 221 6.94 10.89 14.09
N TYR A 222 5.68 10.61 13.78
CA TYR A 222 5.28 10.05 12.49
C TYR A 222 5.64 10.95 11.31
N ILE A 223 5.32 12.25 11.41
CA ILE A 223 5.63 13.22 10.36
C ILE A 223 7.14 13.30 10.07
N LEU A 224 7.96 13.25 11.12
CA LEU A 224 9.42 13.29 11.00
C LEU A 224 10.01 11.97 10.46
N ASP A 225 9.39 10.83 10.75
CA ASP A 225 9.86 9.52 10.28
C ASP A 225 9.54 9.30 8.79
N SER A 226 8.43 9.86 8.28
CA SER A 226 7.94 9.65 6.91
C SER A 226 7.55 10.94 6.16
N PRO A 227 8.42 11.96 6.05
CA PRO A 227 8.03 13.28 5.54
C PRO A 227 7.70 13.27 4.04
N ILE A 228 8.41 12.48 3.24
CA ILE A 228 8.26 12.46 1.77
C ILE A 228 6.87 11.94 1.36
N ILE A 229 6.42 10.84 1.96
CA ILE A 229 5.14 10.22 1.62
C ILE A 229 3.97 11.09 2.08
N ILE A 230 4.07 11.72 3.26
CA ILE A 230 3.03 12.61 3.79
C ILE A 230 2.93 13.85 2.92
N MET A 231 4.06 14.49 2.60
CA MET A 231 4.08 15.66 1.72
C MET A 231 3.47 15.34 0.35
N HIS A 232 3.80 14.18 -0.22
CA HIS A 232 3.20 13.71 -1.48
C HIS A 232 1.68 13.58 -1.40
N HIS A 233 1.13 12.96 -0.35
CA HIS A 233 -0.31 12.79 -0.18
C HIS A 233 -1.02 14.12 0.09
N LEU A 234 -0.42 15.01 0.89
CA LEU A 234 -0.98 16.35 1.14
C LEU A 234 -0.94 17.22 -0.12
N PHE A 235 0.16 17.19 -0.88
CA PHE A 235 0.31 17.95 -2.11
C PHE A 235 -0.69 17.47 -3.18
N ILE A 236 -0.74 16.18 -3.47
CA ILE A 236 -1.68 15.66 -4.48
C ILE A 236 -3.13 15.83 -4.01
N GLY A 237 -3.43 15.45 -2.76
CA GLY A 237 -4.77 15.51 -2.20
C GLY A 237 -5.32 16.93 -2.03
N SER A 238 -4.46 17.93 -1.83
CA SER A 238 -4.89 19.33 -1.63
C SER A 238 -4.67 20.18 -2.88
N PHE A 239 -3.42 20.29 -3.36
CA PHE A 239 -3.09 21.12 -4.50
C PHE A 239 -3.61 20.52 -5.80
N GLY A 240 -3.44 19.20 -6.02
CA GLY A 240 -4.01 18.51 -7.18
C GLY A 240 -5.53 18.64 -7.25
N PHE A 241 -6.20 18.47 -6.12
CA PHE A 241 -7.64 18.69 -5.97
C PHE A 241 -8.06 20.13 -6.32
N LEU A 242 -7.40 21.14 -5.73
CA LEU A 242 -7.67 22.56 -5.99
C LEU A 242 -7.49 22.91 -7.46
N VAL A 243 -6.46 22.35 -8.10
CA VAL A 243 -6.21 22.55 -9.53
C VAL A 243 -7.37 22.03 -10.36
N ILE A 244 -7.81 20.78 -10.15
CA ILE A 244 -8.85 20.14 -10.97
C ILE A 244 -10.20 20.85 -10.81
N VAL A 245 -10.56 21.22 -9.58
CA VAL A 245 -11.90 21.74 -9.25
C VAL A 245 -12.01 23.24 -9.51
N TYR A 246 -10.98 24.04 -9.23
CA TYR A 246 -11.07 25.51 -9.30
C TYR A 246 -10.14 26.13 -10.34
N LEU A 247 -8.84 25.84 -10.29
CA LEU A 247 -7.86 26.61 -11.09
C LEU A 247 -7.89 26.27 -12.58
N ARG A 248 -8.34 25.07 -12.93
CA ARG A 248 -8.42 24.56 -14.30
C ARG A 248 -9.46 25.30 -15.16
N GLY A 249 -10.51 25.86 -14.55
CA GLY A 249 -11.59 26.54 -15.28
C GLY A 249 -12.28 25.65 -16.32
N GLY A 250 -12.21 24.33 -16.14
CA GLY A 250 -12.88 23.37 -17.01
C GLY A 250 -12.16 22.95 -18.28
N LEU A 251 -10.90 23.31 -18.45
CA LEU A 251 -10.07 22.97 -19.62
C LEU A 251 -9.14 21.77 -19.35
N GLY A 252 -8.61 21.15 -20.40
CA GLY A 252 -7.50 20.19 -20.28
C GLY A 252 -7.82 18.85 -19.59
N ASP A 253 -9.07 18.38 -19.59
CA ASP A 253 -9.42 17.10 -18.93
C ASP A 253 -8.70 15.90 -19.56
N CYS A 254 -8.34 15.95 -20.85
CA CYS A 254 -7.50 14.93 -21.45
C CYS A 254 -6.17 14.76 -20.69
N VAL A 255 -5.51 15.86 -20.30
CA VAL A 255 -4.26 15.84 -19.53
C VAL A 255 -4.47 15.26 -18.13
N PHE A 256 -5.57 15.64 -17.46
CA PHE A 256 -5.90 15.08 -16.13
C PHE A 256 -6.29 13.60 -16.21
N GLY A 257 -6.92 13.16 -17.30
CA GLY A 257 -7.15 11.74 -17.58
C GLY A 257 -5.85 10.94 -17.57
N PHE A 258 -4.80 11.45 -18.23
CA PHE A 258 -3.46 10.85 -18.17
C PHE A 258 -2.88 10.86 -16.75
N VAL A 259 -3.03 11.95 -16.00
CA VAL A 259 -2.59 12.00 -14.60
C VAL A 259 -3.26 10.92 -13.75
N TYR A 260 -4.55 10.63 -13.97
CA TYR A 260 -5.23 9.51 -13.29
C TYR A 260 -4.70 8.13 -13.72
N LEU A 261 -4.33 7.95 -14.99
CA LEU A 261 -3.72 6.70 -15.48
C LEU A 261 -2.37 6.38 -14.83
N MET A 262 -1.70 7.37 -14.22
CA MET A 262 -0.48 7.15 -13.44
C MET A 262 -0.68 6.14 -12.29
N GLU A 263 -1.90 6.04 -11.75
CA GLU A 263 -2.22 5.11 -10.67
C GLU A 263 -2.26 3.64 -11.12
N LEU A 264 -2.25 3.33 -12.41
CA LEU A 264 -2.26 1.94 -12.91
C LEU A 264 -1.07 1.11 -12.38
N SER A 265 0.07 1.72 -12.07
CA SER A 265 1.21 1.00 -11.49
C SER A 265 1.02 0.63 -10.01
N THR A 266 0.17 1.36 -9.28
CA THR A 266 0.02 1.26 -7.81
C THR A 266 -0.44 -0.11 -7.34
N PRO A 267 -1.41 -0.81 -7.97
CA PRO A 267 -1.76 -2.18 -7.60
C PRO A 267 -0.57 -3.14 -7.62
N PHE A 268 0.35 -3.00 -8.58
CA PHE A 268 1.54 -3.85 -8.69
C PHE A 268 2.60 -3.49 -7.63
N VAL A 269 2.74 -2.21 -7.30
CA VAL A 269 3.59 -1.74 -6.18
C VAL A 269 3.07 -2.29 -4.85
N SER A 270 1.77 -2.15 -4.60
CA SER A 270 1.08 -2.68 -3.42
C SER A 270 1.20 -4.20 -3.31
N LEU A 271 0.94 -4.93 -4.40
CA LEU A 271 1.08 -6.39 -4.43
C LEU A 271 2.52 -6.82 -4.12
N ARG A 272 3.54 -6.12 -4.64
CA ARG A 272 4.95 -6.41 -4.32
C ARG A 272 5.22 -6.22 -2.83
N GLY A 273 4.67 -5.17 -2.23
CA GLY A 273 4.75 -4.91 -0.79
C GLY A 273 4.10 -6.02 0.04
N ILE A 274 2.89 -6.43 -0.32
CA ILE A 274 2.15 -7.52 0.34
C ILE A 274 2.93 -8.83 0.27
N LEU A 275 3.40 -9.22 -0.92
CA LEU A 275 4.21 -10.44 -1.09
C LEU A 275 5.52 -10.38 -0.31
N SER A 276 6.12 -9.18 -0.16
CA SER A 276 7.30 -8.97 0.67
C SER A 276 7.01 -9.21 2.16
N LYS A 277 5.86 -8.76 2.67
CA LYS A 277 5.43 -8.98 4.06
C LYS A 277 5.11 -10.45 4.34
N MET A 278 4.56 -11.15 3.36
CA MET A 278 4.31 -12.60 3.44
C MET A 278 5.59 -13.46 3.33
N GLY A 279 6.77 -12.87 3.24
CA GLY A 279 8.04 -13.60 3.07
C GLY A 279 8.22 -14.24 1.69
N LEU A 280 7.38 -13.92 0.70
CA LEU A 280 7.34 -14.57 -0.61
C LEU A 280 8.30 -13.96 -1.66
N LYS A 281 9.40 -13.33 -1.21
CA LYS A 281 10.37 -12.63 -2.11
C LYS A 281 11.06 -13.55 -3.11
N THR A 282 11.12 -14.85 -2.85
CA THR A 282 11.72 -15.87 -3.73
C THR A 282 10.74 -16.47 -4.73
N SER A 283 9.44 -16.16 -4.61
CA SER A 283 8.40 -16.73 -5.46
C SER A 283 8.45 -16.18 -6.89
N ARG A 284 8.03 -16.99 -7.87
CA ARG A 284 7.88 -16.53 -9.26
C ARG A 284 6.88 -15.37 -9.35
N LEU A 285 5.82 -15.40 -8.55
CA LEU A 285 4.81 -14.34 -8.48
C LEU A 285 5.44 -12.99 -8.09
N TYR A 286 6.36 -12.96 -7.11
CA TYR A 286 7.07 -11.74 -6.71
C TYR A 286 7.91 -11.16 -7.85
N VAL A 287 8.56 -12.02 -8.64
CA VAL A 287 9.38 -11.62 -9.79
C VAL A 287 8.50 -11.12 -10.94
N ILE A 288 7.48 -11.87 -11.33
CA ILE A 288 6.54 -11.51 -12.41
C ILE A 288 5.85 -10.18 -12.08
N ASN A 289 5.28 -10.06 -10.88
CA ASN A 289 4.68 -8.81 -10.43
C ASN A 289 5.69 -7.65 -10.43
N GLY A 290 6.95 -7.92 -10.06
CA GLY A 290 8.03 -6.92 -10.14
C GLY A 290 8.30 -6.42 -11.55
N LEU A 291 8.24 -7.30 -12.55
CA LEU A 291 8.42 -6.92 -13.96
C LEU A 291 7.21 -6.14 -14.48
N VAL A 292 5.99 -6.57 -14.15
CA VAL A 292 4.75 -5.84 -14.51
C VAL A 292 4.74 -4.46 -13.86
N MET A 293 5.11 -4.36 -12.57
CA MET A 293 5.30 -3.10 -11.86
C MET A 293 6.30 -2.20 -12.59
N LEU A 294 7.45 -2.71 -13.01
CA LEU A 294 8.46 -1.93 -13.72
C LEU A 294 7.95 -1.38 -15.07
N GLY A 295 7.29 -2.24 -15.86
CA GLY A 295 6.74 -1.85 -17.15
C GLY A 295 5.63 -0.81 -17.02
N THR A 296 4.63 -1.06 -16.15
CA THR A 296 3.53 -0.13 -15.91
C THR A 296 4.01 1.20 -15.34
N PHE A 297 4.97 1.20 -14.41
CA PHE A 297 5.55 2.42 -13.86
C PHE A 297 6.26 3.24 -14.94
N PHE A 298 7.02 2.59 -15.84
CA PHE A 298 7.66 3.27 -16.96
C PHE A 298 6.64 3.93 -17.89
N PHE A 299 5.70 3.16 -18.43
CA PHE A 299 4.76 3.67 -19.43
C PHE A 299 3.77 4.69 -18.86
N CYS A 300 3.19 4.41 -17.69
CA CYS A 300 2.12 5.23 -17.13
C CYS A 300 2.63 6.45 -16.35
N ARG A 301 3.87 6.44 -15.83
CA ARG A 301 4.40 7.56 -15.03
C ARG A 301 5.57 8.28 -15.67
N VAL A 302 6.54 7.55 -16.24
CA VAL A 302 7.78 8.15 -16.76
C VAL A 302 7.63 8.61 -18.21
N ALA A 303 7.18 7.73 -19.11
CA ALA A 303 7.03 8.04 -20.53
C ALA A 303 5.77 8.86 -20.85
N MET A 304 4.75 8.77 -19.99
CA MET A 304 3.47 9.46 -20.16
C MET A 304 3.62 10.99 -20.23
N PHE A 305 4.35 11.63 -19.30
CA PHE A 305 4.48 13.10 -19.30
C PHE A 305 5.16 13.64 -20.57
N PRO A 306 6.31 13.09 -21.02
CA PRO A 306 6.90 13.45 -22.31
C PRO A 306 5.92 13.29 -23.47
N TYR A 307 5.13 12.21 -23.50
CA TYR A 307 4.11 11.98 -24.52
C TYR A 307 3.00 13.03 -24.50
N VAL A 308 2.48 13.39 -23.33
CA VAL A 308 1.46 14.45 -23.20
C VAL A 308 2.01 15.81 -23.65
N CYS A 309 3.26 16.14 -23.32
CA CYS A 309 3.91 17.35 -23.81
C CYS A 309 4.10 17.33 -25.34
N TYR A 310 4.37 16.16 -25.91
CA TYR A 310 4.45 15.99 -27.36
C TYR A 310 3.09 16.23 -28.01
N MET A 311 2.02 15.63 -27.47
CA MET A 311 0.65 15.88 -27.94
C MET A 311 0.30 17.37 -27.89
N TYR A 312 0.65 18.06 -26.81
CA TYR A 312 0.48 19.51 -26.70
C TYR A 312 1.26 20.28 -27.79
N SER A 313 2.50 19.88 -28.08
CA SER A 313 3.30 20.52 -29.14
C SER A 313 2.65 20.41 -30.52
N GLN A 314 2.00 19.28 -30.81
CA GLN A 314 1.26 19.09 -32.07
C GLN A 314 0.02 19.98 -32.13
N VAL A 315 -0.68 20.16 -31.01
CA VAL A 315 -1.89 21.00 -30.94
C VAL A 315 -1.56 22.49 -31.10
N VAL A 316 -0.45 22.97 -30.54
CA VAL A 316 -0.04 24.38 -30.65
C VAL A 316 0.78 24.66 -31.92
N GLY A 317 1.26 23.61 -32.61
CA GLY A 317 2.07 23.74 -33.82
C GLY A 317 3.49 24.27 -33.58
N LEU A 318 4.02 24.10 -32.36
CA LEU A 318 5.37 24.53 -31.98
C LEU A 318 6.33 23.33 -31.86
N PRO A 319 7.64 23.51 -32.10
CA PRO A 319 8.64 22.52 -31.75
C PRO A 319 8.55 22.12 -30.27
N TYR A 320 8.79 20.84 -29.95
CA TYR A 320 8.59 20.26 -28.61
C TYR A 320 9.10 21.13 -27.45
N TRP A 321 10.37 21.57 -27.53
CA TRP A 321 10.97 22.38 -26.47
C TRP A 321 10.34 23.77 -26.37
N GLN A 322 10.02 24.40 -27.50
CA GLN A 322 9.35 25.70 -27.52
C GLN A 322 7.93 25.60 -26.95
N ALA A 323 7.22 24.51 -27.24
CA ALA A 323 5.91 24.23 -26.66
C ALA A 323 5.98 24.06 -25.13
N ILE A 324 6.98 23.36 -24.61
CA ILE A 324 7.14 23.25 -23.15
C ILE A 324 7.40 24.63 -22.52
N TRP A 325 8.25 25.44 -23.14
CA TRP A 325 8.55 26.78 -22.64
C TRP A 325 7.36 27.73 -22.68
N SER A 326 6.46 27.58 -23.67
CA SER A 326 5.24 28.37 -23.81
C SER A 326 4.16 28.06 -22.76
N LEU A 327 4.25 26.92 -22.05
CA LEU A 327 3.31 26.59 -20.97
C LEU A 327 3.34 27.65 -19.86
N PRO A 328 2.24 27.92 -19.15
CA PRO A 328 2.25 28.77 -17.96
C PRO A 328 3.24 28.27 -16.89
N THR A 329 3.84 29.18 -16.13
CA THR A 329 4.82 28.83 -15.09
C THR A 329 4.27 27.82 -14.07
N GLY A 330 3.01 27.96 -13.67
CA GLY A 330 2.34 27.00 -12.78
C GLY A 330 2.28 25.58 -13.34
N CYS A 331 1.99 25.42 -14.63
CA CYS A 331 1.99 24.12 -15.31
C CYS A 331 3.40 23.51 -15.36
N LYS A 332 4.41 24.30 -15.74
CA LYS A 332 5.82 23.86 -15.77
C LYS A 332 6.28 23.36 -14.39
N THR A 333 6.05 24.16 -13.36
CA THR A 333 6.39 23.80 -11.97
C THR A 333 5.66 22.54 -11.52
N SER A 334 4.37 22.41 -11.83
CA SER A 334 3.57 21.23 -11.44
C SER A 334 4.07 19.95 -12.12
N ILE A 335 4.40 20.00 -13.41
CA ILE A 335 4.97 18.87 -14.14
C ILE A 335 6.29 18.43 -13.50
N VAL A 336 7.19 19.38 -13.18
CA VAL A 336 8.47 19.05 -12.53
C VAL A 336 8.27 18.41 -11.16
N ILE A 337 7.41 18.99 -10.31
CA ILE A 337 7.12 18.46 -8.97
C ILE A 337 6.51 17.06 -9.04
N LEU A 338 5.62 16.81 -10.01
CA LEU A 338 5.02 15.48 -10.19
C LEU A 338 6.01 14.48 -10.78
N MET A 339 6.89 14.89 -11.70
CA MET A 339 7.79 14.00 -12.44
C MET A 339 9.05 13.60 -11.64
N LEU A 340 9.62 14.52 -10.84
CA LEU A 340 10.86 14.27 -10.09
C LEU A 340 10.78 13.03 -9.18
N PRO A 341 9.74 12.85 -8.34
CA PRO A 341 9.59 11.63 -7.56
C PRO A 341 9.50 10.40 -8.44
N GLN A 342 8.74 10.43 -9.55
CA GLN A 342 8.56 9.24 -10.40
C GLN A 342 9.88 8.78 -11.00
N VAL A 343 10.70 9.70 -11.52
CA VAL A 343 12.02 9.37 -12.06
C VAL A 343 12.92 8.78 -10.96
N TYR A 344 12.91 9.37 -9.76
CA TYR A 344 13.68 8.86 -8.62
C TYR A 344 13.25 7.43 -8.21
N TRP A 345 11.95 7.19 -8.05
CA TRP A 345 11.42 5.87 -7.71
C TRP A 345 11.70 4.85 -8.81
N PHE A 346 11.57 5.24 -10.08
CA PHE A 346 11.88 4.38 -11.21
C PHE A 346 13.37 3.98 -11.24
N TYR A 347 14.27 4.93 -10.98
CA TYR A 347 15.69 4.65 -10.81
C TYR A 347 15.95 3.64 -9.68
N LEU A 348 15.30 3.80 -8.52
CA LEU A 348 15.42 2.84 -7.42
C LEU A 348 14.90 1.44 -7.80
N MET A 349 13.78 1.37 -8.53
CA MET A 349 13.21 0.11 -9.01
C MET A 349 14.15 -0.59 -10.00
N LEU A 350 14.71 0.15 -10.96
CA LEU A 350 15.69 -0.37 -11.91
C LEU A 350 16.92 -0.90 -11.17
N LYS A 351 17.50 -0.13 -10.25
CA LYS A 351 18.64 -0.55 -9.43
C LYS A 351 18.33 -1.84 -8.65
N GLY A 352 17.12 -1.93 -8.10
CA GLY A 352 16.62 -3.13 -7.42
C GLY A 352 16.51 -4.34 -8.35
N ALA A 353 15.94 -4.16 -9.55
CA ALA A 353 15.81 -5.20 -10.56
C ALA A 353 17.19 -5.69 -11.04
N PHE A 354 18.09 -4.76 -11.37
CA PHE A 354 19.47 -5.05 -11.77
C PHE A 354 20.20 -5.89 -10.71
N LYS A 355 20.06 -5.54 -9.43
CA LYS A 355 20.65 -6.31 -8.34
C LYS A 355 20.17 -7.76 -8.31
N VAL A 356 18.88 -8.00 -8.56
CA VAL A 356 18.31 -9.36 -8.58
C VAL A 356 18.82 -10.15 -9.79
N PHE A 357 18.74 -9.60 -11.00
CA PHE A 357 19.10 -10.33 -12.21
C PHE A 357 20.61 -10.56 -12.35
N PHE A 358 21.45 -9.56 -12.07
CA PHE A 358 22.90 -9.69 -12.23
C PHE A 358 23.55 -10.54 -11.11
N ILE A 359 23.12 -10.39 -9.85
CA ILE A 359 23.70 -11.17 -8.74
C ILE A 359 23.20 -12.62 -8.77
N ALA A 360 21.91 -12.84 -9.05
CA ALA A 360 21.39 -14.20 -9.20
C ALA A 360 22.00 -14.91 -10.44
N GLY A 361 22.21 -14.18 -11.53
CA GLY A 361 22.89 -14.68 -12.73
C GLY A 361 24.33 -15.11 -12.45
N ARG A 362 25.13 -14.29 -11.74
CA ARG A 362 26.49 -14.68 -11.34
C ARG A 362 26.49 -15.90 -10.43
N LYS A 363 25.61 -15.96 -9.44
CA LYS A 363 25.58 -17.09 -8.49
C LYS A 363 25.22 -18.40 -9.18
N LYS A 364 24.29 -18.37 -10.15
CA LYS A 364 23.91 -19.53 -10.96
C LYS A 364 25.04 -19.98 -11.90
N ASN A 365 25.75 -19.05 -12.53
CA ASN A 365 26.88 -19.36 -13.40
C ASN A 365 28.07 -19.93 -12.62
N VAL A 366 28.37 -19.41 -11.43
CA VAL A 366 29.42 -19.96 -10.55
C VAL A 366 29.10 -21.39 -10.13
N ILE A 367 27.85 -21.67 -9.72
CA ILE A 367 27.42 -23.03 -9.35
C ILE A 367 27.51 -23.98 -10.55
N LYS A 368 27.10 -23.53 -11.74
CA LYS A 368 27.19 -24.33 -12.97
C LYS A 368 28.66 -24.66 -13.30
N ASN A 369 29.55 -23.66 -13.27
CA ASN A 369 30.97 -23.85 -13.53
C ASN A 369 31.63 -24.78 -12.49
N PHE A 370 31.24 -24.67 -11.22
CA PHE A 370 31.74 -25.55 -10.16
C PHE A 370 31.28 -27.00 -10.36
N HIS A 371 30.02 -27.20 -10.78
CA HIS A 371 29.48 -28.53 -11.07
C HIS A 371 30.16 -29.16 -12.31
N GLU A 372 30.38 -28.38 -13.37
CA GLU A 372 31.12 -28.82 -14.56
C GLU A 372 32.57 -29.19 -14.22
N GLN A 373 33.27 -28.40 -13.39
CA GLN A 373 34.61 -28.75 -12.91
C GLN A 373 34.62 -30.04 -12.08
N HIS A 374 33.63 -30.24 -11.20
CA HIS A 374 33.56 -31.45 -10.37
C HIS A 374 33.31 -32.71 -11.21
N ILE A 375 32.50 -32.63 -12.27
CA ILE A 375 32.26 -33.72 -13.23
C ILE A 375 33.55 -34.05 -14.00
N LEU A 376 34.29 -33.04 -14.45
CA LEU A 376 35.55 -33.24 -15.17
C LEU A 376 36.62 -33.92 -14.30
N VAL A 377 36.74 -33.54 -13.03
CA VAL A 377 37.67 -34.17 -12.07
C VAL A 377 37.26 -35.63 -11.78
N HIS A 378 35.96 -35.89 -11.60
CA HIS A 378 35.47 -37.24 -11.33
C HIS A 378 35.67 -38.19 -12.52
N ASN A 379 35.56 -37.70 -13.76
CA ASN A 379 35.80 -38.53 -14.95
C ASN A 379 37.30 -38.80 -15.17
N LYS A 380 38.18 -37.87 -14.83
CA LYS A 380 39.63 -38.05 -14.95
C LYS A 380 40.16 -39.12 -13.97
N ASN A 381 39.59 -39.20 -12.77
CA ASN A 381 39.95 -40.20 -11.75
C ASN A 381 39.40 -41.61 -12.02
N LYS A 382 38.46 -41.79 -12.96
CA LYS A 382 37.99 -43.12 -13.43
C LYS A 382 38.81 -43.68 -14.61
N SER A 383 39.66 -42.86 -15.22
CA SER A 383 40.48 -43.22 -16.39
C SER A 383 41.94 -43.57 -16.07
N LYS A 384 42.31 -43.49 -14.79
CA LYS A 384 43.53 -44.06 -14.21
C LYS A 384 43.12 -45.25 -13.36
#